data_AF-A0A543L0H8-F1
#
_entry.id   AF-A0A543L0H8-F1
#
_cell.length_a   1.000
_cell.length_b   1.000
_cell.length_c   1.000
_cell.angle_alpha   90.00
_cell.angle_beta   90.00
_cell.angle_gamma   90.00
#
_symmetry.space_group_name_H-M   'P 1'
#
loop_
_entity.id
_entity.type
_entity.pdbx_description
1 polymer ?
#
loop_
_entity_poly.entity_id
_entity_poly.type
_entity_poly.pdbx_seq_one_letter_code
_entity_poly.pdbx_strand_id
1 'polypeptide(L)'
;MSHANARLTPAGRLIMVQRIQSGRAVAHVAAEMGISRTTAWRWWRRFRECGPAGLIDRSSVARSHPRQTKACVEARVRIMRHLTRRGPVFIADKWGVTLLVDGRYQEGTTGRDVYESQEVH
;
A
#
# COMPACT_ATOMS: atom_id res chain seq x y z
N MET A 1 0.51 -20.94 13.02
CA MET A 1 0.41 -22.12 12.13
C MET A 1 -0.58 -21.80 11.01
N SER A 2 -0.09 -21.51 9.81
CA SER A 2 -0.90 -21.27 8.62
C SER A 2 -1.14 -22.60 7.89
N HIS A 3 -2.38 -23.08 7.82
CA HIS A 3 -2.70 -24.29 7.07
C HIS A 3 -2.27 -24.14 5.61
N ALA A 4 -1.60 -25.15 5.07
CA ALA A 4 -1.12 -25.21 3.68
C ALA A 4 -2.24 -25.01 2.63
N ASN A 5 -3.50 -25.11 3.05
CA ASN A 5 -4.72 -24.91 2.26
C ASN A 5 -5.48 -23.63 2.61
N ALA A 6 -4.85 -22.62 3.22
CA ALA A 6 -5.49 -21.32 3.39
C ALA A 6 -5.86 -20.80 1.99
N ARG A 7 -7.15 -20.75 1.68
CA ARG A 7 -7.74 -20.59 0.33
C ARG A 7 -7.29 -19.35 -0.43
N LEU A 8 -6.78 -18.35 0.29
CA LEU A 8 -6.25 -17.09 -0.25
C LEU A 8 -4.73 -17.10 -0.48
N THR A 9 -4.02 -18.14 -0.05
CA THR A 9 -2.58 -18.31 -0.27
C THR A 9 -2.28 -18.68 -1.72
N PRO A 10 -1.07 -18.39 -2.22
CA PRO A 10 -0.65 -18.82 -3.56
C PRO A 10 -0.83 -20.32 -3.81
N ALA A 11 -0.60 -21.16 -2.80
CA ALA A 11 -0.83 -22.61 -2.87
C ALA A 11 -2.31 -22.95 -3.10
N GLY A 12 -3.22 -22.33 -2.33
CA GLY A 12 -4.67 -22.51 -2.53
C GLY A 12 -5.15 -22.05 -3.92
N ARG A 13 -4.56 -20.96 -4.44
CA ARG A 13 -4.82 -20.47 -5.81
C ARG A 13 -4.36 -21.46 -6.88
N LEU A 14 -3.22 -22.13 -6.66
CA LEU A 14 -2.70 -23.15 -7.58
C LEU A 14 -3.63 -24.37 -7.64
N ILE A 15 -4.14 -24.84 -6.50
CA ILE A 15 -5.10 -25.96 -6.44
C ILE A 15 -6.37 -25.61 -7.22
N MET A 16 -6.87 -24.37 -7.09
CA MET A 16 -8.02 -23.90 -7.88
C MET A 16 -7.73 -23.99 -9.39
N VAL A 17 -6.56 -23.53 -9.83
CA VAL A 17 -6.16 -23.58 -11.24
C VAL A 17 -6.05 -25.01 -11.75
N GLN A 18 -5.43 -25.92 -10.99
CA GLN A 18 -5.30 -27.33 -11.35
C GLN A 18 -6.68 -27.99 -11.55
N ARG A 19 -7.64 -27.70 -10.66
CA ARG A 19 -9.03 -28.18 -10.79
C ARG A 19 -9.75 -27.63 -12.01
N ILE A 20 -9.50 -26.38 -12.38
CA ILE A 20 -10.07 -25.79 -13.60
C ILE A 20 -9.43 -26.41 -14.85
N GLN A 21 -8.12 -26.63 -14.84
CA GLN A 21 -7.40 -27.30 -15.93
C GLN A 21 -7.85 -28.75 -16.15
N SER A 22 -8.28 -29.46 -15.09
CA SER A 22 -8.86 -30.79 -15.22
C SER A 22 -10.28 -30.80 -15.81
N GLY A 23 -10.71 -29.72 -16.45
CA GLY A 23 -11.99 -29.60 -17.16
C GLY A 23 -13.18 -29.24 -16.28
N ARG A 24 -12.98 -28.96 -14.98
CA ARG A 24 -14.09 -28.60 -14.09
C ARG A 24 -14.52 -27.15 -14.29
N ALA A 25 -15.82 -26.91 -14.24
CA ALA A 25 -16.38 -25.57 -14.36
C ALA A 25 -15.89 -24.65 -13.22
N VAL A 26 -15.44 -23.44 -13.58
CA VAL A 26 -14.92 -22.42 -12.64
C VAL A 26 -15.91 -22.14 -11.51
N ALA A 27 -17.21 -22.17 -11.79
CA ALA A 27 -18.25 -21.93 -10.79
C ALA A 27 -18.28 -22.98 -9.67
N HIS A 28 -18.12 -24.27 -10.02
CA HIS A 28 -18.10 -25.35 -9.03
C HIS A 28 -16.83 -25.29 -8.18
N VAL A 29 -15.68 -25.05 -8.80
CA VAL A 29 -14.41 -24.91 -8.08
C VAL A 29 -14.44 -23.70 -7.14
N ALA A 30 -15.04 -22.59 -7.57
CA ALA A 30 -15.20 -21.40 -6.72
C ALA A 30 -16.06 -21.68 -5.48
N ALA A 31 -17.17 -22.41 -5.65
CA ALA A 31 -18.05 -22.79 -4.54
C ALA A 31 -17.36 -23.71 -3.53
N GLU A 32 -16.62 -24.74 -3.99
CA GLU A 32 -15.84 -25.63 -3.12
C GLU A 32 -14.76 -24.90 -2.32
N MET A 33 -14.15 -23.90 -2.95
CA MET A 33 -13.08 -23.10 -2.36
C MET A 33 -13.63 -21.94 -1.51
N GLY A 34 -14.94 -21.72 -1.45
CA GLY A 34 -15.57 -20.65 -0.69
C GLY A 34 -15.20 -19.24 -1.17
N ILE A 35 -14.94 -19.07 -2.48
CA ILE A 35 -14.61 -17.78 -3.09
C ILE A 35 -15.68 -17.37 -4.12
N SER A 36 -15.76 -16.07 -4.42
CA SER A 36 -16.67 -15.61 -5.46
C SER A 36 -16.24 -16.11 -6.84
N ARG A 37 -17.22 -16.37 -7.71
CA ARG A 37 -17.00 -16.71 -9.13
C ARG A 37 -16.13 -15.68 -9.83
N THR A 38 -16.35 -14.40 -9.55
CA THR A 38 -15.59 -13.28 -10.12
C THR A 38 -14.11 -13.31 -9.72
N THR A 39 -13.81 -13.68 -8.48
CA THR A 39 -12.42 -13.83 -8.00
C THR A 39 -11.73 -15.02 -8.67
N ALA A 40 -12.43 -16.16 -8.78
CA ALA A 40 -11.92 -17.34 -9.45
C ALA A 40 -11.59 -17.06 -10.93
N TRP A 41 -12.49 -16.38 -11.65
CA TRP A 41 -12.25 -15.96 -13.03
C TRP A 41 -11.06 -15.00 -13.17
N ARG A 42 -10.91 -14.05 -12.26
CA ARG A 42 -9.78 -13.12 -12.26
C ARG A 42 -8.45 -13.86 -12.12
N TRP A 43 -8.36 -14.81 -11.19
CA TRP A 43 -7.15 -15.61 -10.99
C TRP A 43 -6.89 -16.56 -12.17
N TRP A 44 -7.93 -17.20 -12.71
CA TRP A 44 -7.80 -18.05 -13.90
C TRP A 44 -7.27 -17.26 -15.11
N ARG A 45 -7.82 -16.07 -15.37
CA ARG A 45 -7.35 -15.19 -16.45
C ARG A 45 -5.88 -14.82 -16.27
N ARG A 46 -5.48 -14.39 -15.06
CA ARG A 46 -4.08 -14.06 -14.75
C ARG A 46 -3.15 -15.25 -14.92
N PHE A 47 -3.59 -16.45 -14.54
CA PHE A 47 -2.81 -17.66 -14.75
C PHE A 47 -2.63 -17.97 -16.24
N ARG A 48 -3.64 -17.76 -17.07
CA ARG A 48 -3.51 -17.91 -18.53
C ARG A 48 -2.55 -16.90 -19.16
N GLU A 49 -2.48 -15.69 -18.62
CA GLU A 49 -1.64 -14.60 -19.14
C GLU A 49 -0.18 -14.67 -18.64
N CYS A 50 0.03 -15.04 -17.37
CA CYS A 50 1.34 -14.95 -16.70
C CYS A 50 1.82 -16.28 -16.07
N GLY A 51 1.08 -17.37 -16.24
CA GLY A 51 1.38 -18.65 -15.59
C GLY A 51 1.30 -18.57 -14.06
N PRO A 52 2.09 -19.40 -13.35
CA PRO A 52 2.12 -19.41 -11.87
C PRO A 52 2.43 -18.04 -11.24
N ALA A 53 3.23 -17.20 -11.91
CA ALA A 53 3.55 -15.86 -11.43
C ALA A 53 2.31 -14.95 -11.31
N GLY A 54 1.26 -15.21 -12.10
CA GLY A 54 -0.01 -14.48 -12.03
C GLY A 54 -0.83 -14.74 -10.77
N LEU A 55 -0.51 -15.80 -10.02
CA LEU A 55 -1.20 -16.18 -8.78
C LEU A 55 -0.57 -15.56 -7.52
N ILE A 56 0.65 -15.03 -7.63
CA ILE A 56 1.32 -14.31 -6.55
C ILE A 56 0.62 -12.97 -6.35
N ASP A 57 0.50 -12.56 -5.09
CA ASP A 57 -0.12 -11.28 -4.79
C ASP A 57 0.75 -10.14 -5.31
N ARG A 58 0.15 -9.25 -6.09
CA ARG A 58 0.81 -8.00 -6.47
C ARG A 58 0.57 -7.03 -5.34
N SER A 59 1.59 -6.26 -5.00
CA SER A 59 1.44 -5.17 -4.03
C SER A 59 0.23 -4.31 -4.44
N SER A 60 -0.76 -4.23 -3.55
CA SER A 60 -1.93 -3.35 -3.70
C SER A 60 -1.57 -1.88 -3.45
N VAL A 61 -0.31 -1.60 -3.09
CA VAL A 61 0.19 -0.26 -2.80
C VAL A 61 0.14 0.58 -4.08
N ALA A 62 -0.57 1.71 -4.00
CA ALA A 62 -0.56 2.71 -5.05
C ALA A 62 0.88 3.19 -5.27
N ARG A 63 1.37 3.11 -6.52
CA ARG A 63 2.73 3.52 -6.89
C ARG A 63 2.98 5.02 -6.72
N SER A 64 1.93 5.82 -6.79
CA SER A 64 1.99 7.27 -6.60
C SER A 64 0.66 7.74 -6.00
N HIS A 65 0.74 8.75 -5.14
CA HIS A 65 -0.41 9.46 -4.61
C HIS A 65 -0.22 10.95 -4.90
N PRO A 66 -1.22 11.67 -5.40
CA PRO A 66 -1.08 13.10 -5.75
C PRO A 66 -0.66 13.98 -4.56
N ARG A 67 -0.92 13.52 -3.33
CA ARG A 67 -0.49 14.16 -2.07
C ARG A 67 0.65 13.41 -1.36
N GLN A 68 1.50 12.70 -2.09
CA GLN A 68 2.64 12.01 -1.50
C GLN A 68 3.59 13.03 -0.86
N THR A 69 3.93 12.81 0.41
CA THR A 69 4.94 13.61 1.11
C THR A 69 6.24 13.57 0.32
N LYS A 70 6.85 14.73 0.05
CA LYS A 70 8.15 14.80 -0.63
C LYS A 70 9.20 14.02 0.18
N ALA A 71 10.12 13.34 -0.51
CA ALA A 71 11.15 12.51 0.12
C ALA A 71 12.00 13.27 1.16
N CYS A 72 12.30 14.56 0.90
CA CYS A 72 13.00 15.43 1.84
C CYS A 72 12.24 15.62 3.16
N VAL A 73 10.93 15.86 3.09
CA VAL A 73 10.06 16.03 4.25
C VAL A 73 9.93 14.70 5.01
N GLU A 74 9.80 13.58 4.30
CA GLU A 74 9.74 12.25 4.93
C GLU A 74 11.03 11.92 5.71
N ALA A 75 12.19 12.19 5.11
CA ALA A 75 13.49 11.98 5.76
C ALA A 75 13.62 12.83 7.03
N ARG A 76 13.25 14.12 6.97
CA ARG A 76 13.25 15.01 8.14
C ARG A 76 12.32 14.50 9.24
N VAL A 77 11.09 14.11 8.90
CA VAL A 77 10.13 13.56 9.88
C VAL A 77 10.64 12.27 10.52
N ARG A 78 11.28 11.36 9.75
CA ARG A 78 11.89 10.13 10.30
C ARG A 78 12.98 10.44 11.32
N ILE A 79 13.93 11.31 10.97
CA ILE A 79 15.02 11.72 11.87
C ILE A 79 14.43 12.31 13.15
N MET A 80 13.46 13.20 13.04
CA MET A 80 12.86 13.86 14.20
C MET A 80 12.10 12.90 15.11
N ARG A 81 11.34 11.96 14.54
CA ARG A 81 10.68 10.90 15.32
C ARG A 81 11.68 10.09 16.10
N HIS A 82 12.82 9.75 15.48
CA HIS A 82 13.87 8.97 16.11
C HIS A 82 14.54 9.74 17.25
N LEU A 83 14.88 11.02 17.04
CA LEU A 83 15.59 11.82 18.03
C LEU A 83 14.71 12.29 19.20
N THR A 84 13.45 12.62 18.93
CA THR A 84 12.60 13.29 19.94
C THR A 84 11.55 12.39 20.57
N ARG A 85 11.15 11.30 19.89
CA ARG A 85 9.99 10.47 20.27
C ARG A 85 8.72 11.27 20.54
N ARG A 86 8.59 12.46 19.94
CA ARG A 86 7.43 13.35 20.07
C ARG A 86 6.40 13.09 18.98
N GLY A 87 5.16 13.50 19.29
CA GLY A 87 4.01 13.34 18.40
C GLY A 87 4.08 14.23 17.14
N PRO A 88 3.21 13.94 16.15
CA PRO A 88 3.24 14.57 14.83
C PRO A 88 2.97 16.08 14.85
N VAL A 89 2.13 16.58 15.77
CA VAL A 89 1.82 18.02 15.92
C VAL A 89 3.06 18.81 16.34
N PHE A 90 3.84 18.29 17.29
CA PHE A 90 5.07 18.93 17.74
C PHE A 90 6.12 19.01 16.61
N ILE A 91 6.20 17.95 15.79
CA ILE A 91 7.12 17.90 14.65
C ILE A 91 6.69 18.91 13.57
N ALA A 92 5.39 19.05 13.34
CA ALA A 92 4.84 20.00 12.38
C ALA A 92 5.16 21.45 12.74
N ASP A 93 4.85 21.84 13.98
CA ASP A 93 5.05 23.19 14.50
C ASP A 93 6.52 23.61 14.51
N LYS A 94 7.40 22.76 15.06
CA LYS A 94 8.81 23.11 15.24
C LYS A 94 9.55 23.32 13.91
N TRP A 95 9.12 22.65 12.84
CA TRP A 95 9.88 22.54 11.60
C TRP A 95 9.18 23.10 10.37
N GLY A 96 8.04 23.78 10.55
CA GLY A 96 7.40 24.49 9.46
C GLY A 96 6.80 23.58 8.40
N VAL A 97 6.36 22.39 8.79
CA VAL A 97 5.69 21.44 7.89
C VAL A 97 4.23 21.32 8.30
N THR A 98 3.33 21.35 7.34
CA THR A 98 1.89 21.20 7.59
C THR A 98 1.57 19.73 7.80
N LEU A 99 0.98 19.40 8.95
CA LEU A 99 0.37 18.09 9.18
C LEU A 99 -1.03 18.06 8.54
N LEU A 100 -1.22 17.18 7.58
CA LEU A 100 -2.53 16.92 6.98
C LEU A 100 -3.35 15.97 7.85
N VAL A 101 -4.68 16.04 7.69
CA VAL A 101 -5.67 15.27 8.47
C VAL A 101 -5.50 13.75 8.32
N ASP A 102 -4.93 13.32 7.20
CA ASP A 102 -4.62 11.92 6.89
C ASP A 102 -3.25 11.45 7.40
N GLY A 103 -2.58 12.27 8.22
CA GLY A 103 -1.28 11.96 8.85
C GLY A 103 -0.07 12.18 7.93
N ARG A 104 -0.25 12.83 6.77
CA ARG A 104 0.84 13.20 5.85
C ARG A 104 1.41 14.58 6.17
N TYR A 105 2.59 14.88 5.64
CA TYR A 105 3.25 16.17 5.82
C TYR A 105 3.40 16.85 4.47
N GLN A 106 3.09 18.14 4.41
CA GLN A 106 3.47 18.99 3.30
C GLN A 106 4.50 20.00 3.78
N GLU A 107 5.42 20.35 2.89
CA GLU A 107 6.33 21.45 3.14
C GLU A 107 5.47 22.70 3.31
N GLY A 108 5.46 23.26 4.51
CA GLY A 108 4.81 24.55 4.72
C GLY A 108 5.72 25.61 4.13
N THR A 109 5.17 26.48 3.28
CA THR A 109 5.71 27.83 3.14
C THR A 109 5.56 28.48 4.51
N THR A 110 6.54 28.28 5.38
CA THR A 110 6.45 28.80 6.74
C THR A 110 6.57 30.31 6.62
N GLY A 111 5.58 31.03 7.15
CA GLY A 111 5.60 32.50 7.25
C GLY A 111 6.77 33.07 8.09
N ARG A 112 7.74 32.25 8.53
CA ARG A 112 9.01 32.72 9.09
C ARG A 112 9.93 33.31 8.03
N ASP A 113 9.87 32.83 6.78
CA ASP A 113 10.64 33.46 5.68
C ASP A 113 10.16 34.89 5.38
N VAL A 114 8.96 35.26 5.84
CA VAL A 114 8.38 36.60 5.66
C VAL A 114 8.85 37.58 6.74
N TYR A 115 9.25 37.11 7.93
CA TYR A 115 9.69 37.97 9.03
C TYR A 115 11.22 38.13 9.13
N GLU A 116 12.01 37.25 8.51
CA GLU A 116 13.48 37.39 8.49
C GLU A 116 14.00 38.33 7.38
N SER A 117 13.10 38.91 6.58
CA SER A 117 13.43 39.88 5.52
C SER A 117 13.27 41.35 5.92
N GLN A 118 12.98 41.67 7.20
CA GLN A 118 12.80 43.06 7.67
C GLN A 118 13.86 43.58 8.67
N GLU A 119 14.92 42.84 8.98
CA GLU A 119 16.01 43.30 9.88
C GLU A 119 17.33 43.61 9.15
N VAL A 120 17.26 44.17 7.94
CA VAL A 120 18.42 44.81 7.32
C VAL A 120 18.02 46.18 6.77
N HIS A 121 17.95 47.17 7.66
CA HIS A 121 18.16 48.57 7.30
C HIS A 121 18.65 49.40 8.49
#